data_AF-A0A847FUZ3-F1
#
_entry.id   AF-A0A847FUZ3-F1
#
_cell.length_a   1.000
_cell.length_b   1.000
_cell.length_c   1.000
_cell.angle_alpha   90.00
_cell.angle_beta   90.00
_cell.angle_gamma   90.00
#
_symmetry.space_group_name_H-M   'P 1'
#
loop_
_entity.id
_entity.type
_entity.pdbx_description
1 polymer ?
#
loop_
_entity_poly.entity_id
_entity_poly.type
_entity_poly.pdbx_seq_one_letter_code
_entity_poly.pdbx_strand_id
1 'polypeptide(L)'
;MNNGEWIRRHAIEDILKAIHTTDRTTDIFYISSKGGEGKTVLLRQVGLELGSSDGITACFPWSGIMDLYHDEMNSSSGLEAHLSMVLETTGEFDRFHRRRDEWTARREAGLVGQELEAERRRMADLFAAAMNAVSVKSRVIIALDTVERMQYEIDEVQKRTGLEGESTTVRAWLLDQLCR
;
A
#
# COMPACT_ATOMS: atom_id res chain seq x y z
N MET A 1 -9.30 -5.40 -32.74
CA MET A 1 -9.09 -4.70 -31.46
C MET A 1 -8.53 -5.72 -30.51
N ASN A 2 -7.31 -5.51 -30.00
CA ASN A 2 -6.63 -6.53 -29.18
C ASN A 2 -7.18 -6.48 -27.75
N ASN A 3 -7.33 -7.63 -27.08
CA ASN A 3 -8.02 -7.72 -25.77
C ASN A 3 -7.37 -6.80 -24.70
N GLY A 4 -6.05 -6.64 -24.76
CA GLY A 4 -5.29 -5.74 -23.88
C GLY A 4 -5.42 -4.24 -24.21
N GLU A 5 -5.97 -3.87 -25.36
CA GLU A 5 -6.27 -2.47 -25.74
C GLU A 5 -7.65 -2.04 -25.21
N TRP A 6 -8.60 -2.99 -25.16
CA TRP A 6 -9.94 -2.78 -24.59
C TRP A 6 -9.92 -2.63 -23.06
N ILE A 7 -9.20 -3.53 -22.35
CA ILE A 7 -9.01 -3.45 -20.89
C ILE A 7 -8.31 -2.14 -20.52
N ARG A 8 -7.25 -1.76 -21.26
CA ARG A 8 -6.52 -0.51 -21.00
C ARG A 8 -7.39 0.73 -21.10
N ARG A 9 -8.26 0.81 -22.11
CA ARG A 9 -9.08 2.02 -22.34
C ARG A 9 -10.25 2.15 -21.37
N HIS A 10 -10.92 1.06 -20.99
CA HIS A 10 -12.06 1.16 -20.07
C HIS A 10 -11.65 1.17 -18.59
N ALA A 11 -10.64 0.38 -18.20
CA ALA A 11 -10.22 0.35 -16.80
C ALA A 11 -9.61 1.69 -16.37
N ILE A 12 -8.85 2.36 -17.24
CA ILE A 12 -8.30 3.68 -16.92
C ILE A 12 -9.40 4.73 -16.76
N GLU A 13 -10.44 4.70 -17.61
CA GLU A 13 -11.56 5.63 -17.50
C GLU A 13 -12.32 5.46 -16.18
N ASP A 14 -12.57 4.22 -15.76
CA ASP A 14 -13.22 3.94 -14.48
C ASP A 14 -12.35 4.35 -13.28
N ILE A 15 -11.04 4.09 -13.33
CA ILE A 15 -10.09 4.51 -12.29
C ILE A 15 -10.04 6.04 -12.20
N LEU A 16 -9.87 6.72 -13.33
CA LEU A 16 -9.83 8.19 -13.38
C LEU A 16 -11.16 8.79 -12.91
N LYS A 17 -12.29 8.18 -13.26
CA LYS A 17 -13.60 8.61 -12.75
C LYS A 17 -13.66 8.48 -11.24
N ALA A 18 -13.26 7.33 -10.68
CA ALA A 18 -13.21 7.12 -9.24
C ALA A 18 -12.32 8.17 -8.55
N ILE A 19 -11.13 8.45 -9.09
CA ILE A 19 -10.18 9.45 -8.59
C ILE A 19 -10.81 10.85 -8.49
N HIS A 20 -11.62 11.24 -9.46
CA HIS A 20 -12.26 12.57 -9.49
C HIS A 20 -13.59 12.64 -8.73
N THR A 21 -14.04 11.55 -8.13
CA THR A 21 -15.29 11.53 -7.35
C THR A 21 -15.07 12.26 -6.03
N THR A 22 -16.04 13.10 -5.64
CA THR A 22 -15.99 13.90 -4.40
C THR A 22 -16.69 13.22 -3.22
N ASP A 23 -17.06 11.94 -3.36
CA ASP A 23 -17.57 11.16 -2.25
C ASP A 23 -16.44 10.74 -1.30
N ARG A 24 -16.80 10.18 -0.14
CA ARG A 24 -15.83 9.68 0.86
C ARG A 24 -15.78 8.15 0.86
N THR A 25 -16.02 7.54 -0.30
CA THR A 25 -15.98 6.10 -0.47
C THR A 25 -14.54 5.66 -0.78
N THR A 26 -14.21 4.43 -0.40
CA THR A 26 -12.97 3.79 -0.79
C THR A 26 -13.26 2.87 -1.97
N ASP A 27 -12.65 3.14 -3.11
CA ASP A 27 -12.72 2.25 -4.28
C ASP A 27 -11.50 1.32 -4.31
N ILE A 28 -11.76 0.03 -4.54
CA ILE A 28 -10.71 -0.98 -4.68
C ILE A 28 -10.80 -1.59 -6.08
N PHE A 29 -9.78 -1.31 -6.89
CA PHE A 29 -9.64 -1.90 -8.22
C PHE A 29 -8.71 -3.12 -8.16
N TYR A 30 -9.29 -4.31 -8.36
CA TYR A 30 -8.50 -5.53 -8.56
C TYR A 30 -8.33 -5.79 -10.05
N ILE A 31 -7.12 -5.53 -10.57
CA ILE A 31 -6.79 -5.69 -11.98
C ILE A 31 -6.07 -7.02 -12.16
N SER A 32 -6.73 -7.99 -12.79
CA SER A 32 -6.15 -9.29 -13.12
C SER A 32 -5.97 -9.44 -14.63
N SER A 33 -4.80 -9.93 -15.04
CA SER A 33 -4.42 -10.13 -16.44
C SER A 33 -3.31 -11.18 -16.50
N LYS A 34 -3.07 -11.79 -17.65
CA LYS A 34 -1.86 -12.63 -17.82
C LYS A 34 -0.60 -11.76 -17.73
N GLY A 35 0.53 -12.41 -17.43
CA GLY A 35 1.84 -11.77 -17.46
C GLY A 35 2.10 -11.09 -18.80
N GLY A 36 2.62 -9.86 -18.78
CA GLY A 36 2.92 -9.08 -19.98
C GLY A 36 1.73 -8.34 -20.62
N GLU A 37 0.52 -8.42 -20.05
CA GLU A 37 -0.65 -7.73 -20.62
C GLU A 37 -0.76 -6.24 -20.25
N GLY A 38 0.19 -5.71 -19.49
CA GLY A 38 0.38 -4.26 -19.29
C GLY A 38 -0.25 -3.66 -18.04
N LYS A 39 -0.37 -4.41 -16.92
CA LYS A 39 -0.83 -3.88 -15.62
C LYS A 39 0.02 -2.72 -15.12
N THR A 40 1.34 -2.89 -15.08
CA THR A 40 2.29 -1.83 -14.76
C THR A 40 2.13 -0.63 -15.69
N VAL A 41 1.88 -0.87 -16.99
CA VAL A 41 1.67 0.21 -17.97
C VAL A 41 0.41 1.00 -17.65
N LEU A 42 -0.68 0.34 -17.26
CA LEU A 42 -1.92 0.99 -16.81
C LEU A 42 -1.68 1.84 -15.56
N LEU A 43 -1.01 1.30 -14.54
CA LEU A 43 -0.69 2.04 -13.32
C LEU A 43 0.22 3.25 -13.59
N ARG A 44 1.19 3.10 -14.50
CA ARG A 44 2.05 4.22 -14.93
C ARG A 44 1.24 5.32 -15.59
N GLN A 45 0.25 4.95 -16.38
CA GLN A 45 -0.63 5.90 -17.05
C GLN A 45 -1.45 6.69 -16.03
N VAL A 46 -1.98 6.02 -15.00
CA VAL A 46 -2.66 6.69 -13.87
C VAL A 46 -1.73 7.65 -13.14
N GLY A 47 -0.48 7.24 -12.85
CA GLY A 47 0.51 8.10 -12.21
C GLY A 47 0.83 9.36 -13.03
N LEU A 48 0.96 9.24 -14.35
CA LEU A 48 1.20 10.37 -15.25
C LEU A 48 0.04 11.38 -15.21
N GLU A 49 -1.22 10.89 -15.23
CA GLU A 49 -2.41 11.75 -15.10
C GLU A 49 -2.49 12.47 -13.75
N LEU A 50 -1.89 11.89 -12.71
CA LEU A 50 -1.79 12.45 -11.36
C LEU A 50 -0.57 13.38 -11.17
N GLY A 51 0.24 13.60 -12.21
CA GLY A 51 1.38 14.52 -12.18
C GLY A 51 2.73 13.89 -11.83
N SER A 52 2.82 12.56 -11.74
CA SER A 52 4.10 11.86 -11.61
C SER A 52 4.95 12.07 -12.87
N SER A 53 6.26 12.31 -12.72
CA SER A 53 7.15 12.60 -13.85
C SER A 53 7.35 11.42 -14.81
N ASP A 54 7.23 10.19 -14.31
CA ASP A 54 7.45 8.95 -15.08
C ASP A 54 6.32 7.92 -14.91
N GLY A 55 5.26 8.29 -14.19
CA GLY A 55 4.13 7.44 -13.82
C GLY A 55 4.41 6.46 -12.68
N ILE A 56 5.66 6.36 -12.22
CA ILE A 56 6.11 5.40 -11.21
C ILE A 56 6.37 6.11 -9.90
N THR A 57 7.09 7.23 -9.97
CA THR A 57 7.55 8.01 -8.83
C THR A 57 6.37 8.61 -8.09
N ALA A 58 6.44 8.54 -6.77
CA ALA A 58 5.45 9.08 -5.86
C ALA A 58 5.34 10.62 -5.96
N CYS A 59 4.12 11.14 -5.86
CA CYS A 59 3.84 12.56 -5.77
C CYS A 59 2.45 12.75 -5.16
N PHE A 60 2.27 13.57 -4.13
CA PHE A 60 0.96 13.73 -3.51
C PHE A 60 -0.14 14.09 -4.54
N PRO A 61 -1.31 13.40 -4.56
CA PRO A 61 -1.80 12.36 -3.63
C PRO A 61 -1.55 10.90 -4.06
N TRP A 62 -0.68 10.68 -5.05
CA TRP A 62 -0.26 9.39 -5.60
C TRP A 62 0.88 8.75 -4.81
N SER A 63 0.69 7.49 -4.39
CA SER A 63 1.70 6.73 -3.64
C SER A 63 2.97 6.39 -4.44
N GLY A 64 2.96 6.55 -5.76
CA GLY A 64 3.89 5.80 -6.60
C GLY A 64 3.41 4.37 -6.82
N ILE A 65 4.01 3.68 -7.79
CA ILE A 65 3.78 2.24 -7.97
C ILE A 65 4.61 1.51 -6.93
N MET A 66 3.93 0.83 -6.00
CA MET A 66 4.58 0.02 -4.98
C MET A 66 4.66 -1.43 -5.46
N ASP A 67 5.88 -1.92 -5.60
CA ASP A 67 6.15 -3.33 -5.87
C ASP A 67 6.40 -4.06 -4.54
N LEU A 68 5.46 -4.93 -4.15
CA LEU A 68 5.54 -5.70 -2.91
C LEU A 68 6.65 -6.76 -2.92
N TYR A 69 7.35 -7.00 -4.04
CA TYR A 69 8.55 -7.83 -4.06
C TYR A 69 9.82 -7.12 -3.61
N HIS A 70 9.83 -5.78 -3.62
CA HIS A 70 11.03 -5.09 -3.17
C HIS A 70 11.20 -5.31 -1.67
N ASP A 71 12.40 -5.70 -1.23
CA ASP A 71 12.72 -5.96 0.18
C ASP A 71 12.31 -4.83 1.14
N GLU A 72 12.23 -3.59 0.67
CA GLU A 72 11.79 -2.44 1.46
C GLU A 72 10.26 -2.35 1.61
N MET A 73 9.49 -2.94 0.69
CA MET A 73 8.04 -2.81 0.57
C MET A 73 7.28 -4.11 0.91
N ASN A 74 8.00 -5.19 1.21
CA ASN A 74 7.43 -6.49 1.56
C ASN A 74 7.03 -6.63 3.04
N SER A 75 7.14 -5.55 3.82
CA SER A 75 6.75 -5.50 5.23
C SER A 75 5.74 -4.39 5.50
N SER A 76 4.87 -4.61 6.50
CA SER A 76 3.92 -3.57 6.95
C SER A 76 4.63 -2.28 7.36
N SER A 77 5.74 -2.37 8.10
CA SER A 77 6.52 -1.19 8.49
C SER A 77 7.15 -0.45 7.30
N GLY A 78 7.54 -1.17 6.25
CA GLY A 78 8.03 -0.58 5.00
C GLY A 78 6.95 0.20 4.26
N LEU A 79 5.77 -0.39 4.11
CA LEU A 79 4.60 0.27 3.52
C LEU A 79 4.16 1.49 4.34
N GLU A 80 4.11 1.37 5.66
CA GLU A 80 3.78 2.47 6.55
C GLU A 80 4.79 3.62 6.40
N ALA A 81 6.09 3.32 6.36
CA ALA A 81 7.13 4.31 6.20
C ALA A 81 7.04 5.04 4.85
N HIS A 82 6.83 4.31 3.77
CA HIS A 82 6.66 4.88 2.44
C HIS A 82 5.41 5.76 2.34
N LEU A 83 4.26 5.24 2.75
CA LEU A 83 2.98 5.94 2.67
C LEU A 83 2.96 7.18 3.57
N SER A 84 3.48 7.09 4.80
CA SER A 84 3.55 8.25 5.69
C SER A 84 4.44 9.35 5.13
N MET A 85 5.57 9.02 4.51
CA MET A 85 6.46 10.00 3.90
C MET A 85 5.83 10.67 2.66
N VAL A 86 5.14 9.91 1.82
CA VAL A 86 4.61 10.41 0.54
C VAL A 86 3.30 11.18 0.70
N LEU A 87 2.45 10.74 1.62
CA LEU A 87 1.07 11.24 1.75
C LEU A 87 0.91 12.30 2.83
N GLU A 88 1.94 12.55 3.64
CA GLU A 88 1.94 13.65 4.59
C GLU A 88 1.91 15.00 3.89
N THR A 89 1.06 15.91 4.39
CA THR A 89 0.96 17.27 3.86
C THR A 89 1.25 18.33 4.91
N THR A 90 0.75 18.11 6.14
CA THR A 90 0.75 19.14 7.20
C THR A 90 1.06 18.59 8.59
N GLY A 91 1.56 17.35 8.70
CA GLY A 91 1.88 16.70 9.99
C GLY A 91 0.87 15.63 10.42
N GLU A 92 0.08 15.07 9.50
CA GLU A 92 -0.90 14.03 9.82
C GLU A 92 -0.28 12.80 10.48
N PHE A 93 0.98 12.50 10.15
CA PHE A 93 1.70 11.33 10.64
C PHE A 93 2.61 11.61 11.84
N ASP A 94 2.69 12.85 12.36
CA ASP A 94 3.55 13.24 13.49
C ASP A 94 3.45 12.30 14.70
N ARG A 95 2.22 11.91 15.07
CA ARG A 95 1.98 11.00 16.19
C ARG A 95 2.46 9.59 15.89
N PHE A 96 2.24 9.13 14.67
CA PHE A 96 2.70 7.83 14.19
C PHE A 96 4.24 7.79 14.17
N HIS A 97 4.89 8.81 13.58
CA HIS A 97 6.36 8.92 13.53
C HIS A 97 6.99 8.93 14.92
N ARG A 98 6.48 9.79 15.82
CA ARG A 98 7.00 9.86 17.20
C ARG A 98 6.92 8.52 17.91
N ARG A 99 5.78 7.81 17.78
CA ARG A 99 5.65 6.50 18.42
C ARG A 99 6.55 5.46 17.78
N ARG A 100 6.72 5.49 16.45
CA ARG A 100 7.66 4.61 15.74
C ARG A 100 9.08 4.80 16.25
N ASP A 101 9.51 6.05 16.42
CA ASP A 101 10.85 6.37 16.90
C ASP A 101 11.07 5.91 18.35
N GLU A 102 10.08 6.15 19.23
CA GLU A 102 10.07 5.63 20.60
C GLU A 102 10.19 4.10 20.62
N TRP A 103 9.47 3.41 19.74
CA TRP A 103 9.48 1.96 19.65
C TRP A 103 10.81 1.41 19.16
N THR A 104 11.38 1.99 18.10
CA THR A 104 12.69 1.62 17.57
C THR A 104 13.77 1.79 18.63
N ALA A 105 13.78 2.91 19.36
CA ALA A 105 14.72 3.14 20.46
C ALA A 105 14.57 2.10 21.60
N ARG A 106 13.34 1.70 21.94
CA ARG A 106 13.08 0.67 22.96
C ARG A 106 13.53 -0.74 22.50
N ARG A 107 13.36 -1.05 21.21
CA ARG A 107 13.86 -2.28 20.58
C ARG A 107 15.38 -2.35 20.63
N GLU A 108 16.07 -1.27 20.25
CA GLU A 108 17.52 -1.17 20.31
C GLU A 108 18.05 -1.30 21.74
N ALA A 109 17.28 -0.85 22.74
CA ALA A 109 17.58 -1.00 24.17
C ALA A 109 17.31 -2.42 24.74
N GLY A 110 16.86 -3.39 23.93
CA GLY A 110 16.78 -4.81 24.32
C GLY A 110 15.46 -5.25 24.97
N LEU A 111 14.39 -4.46 24.90
CA LEU A 111 13.05 -4.90 25.33
C LEU A 111 12.44 -5.88 24.30
N VAL A 112 12.21 -7.14 24.71
CA VAL A 112 11.55 -8.16 23.87
C VAL A 112 10.50 -8.91 24.70
N GLY A 113 9.26 -9.01 24.22
CA GLY A 113 8.18 -9.75 24.89
C GLY A 113 6.77 -9.39 24.43
N GLN A 114 5.75 -9.85 25.20
CA GLN A 114 4.31 -9.74 24.93
C GLN A 114 3.78 -8.31 24.63
N GLU A 115 4.55 -7.26 24.91
CA GLU A 115 4.24 -5.87 24.55
C GLU A 115 4.21 -5.64 23.02
N LEU A 116 4.86 -6.50 22.24
CA LEU A 116 5.03 -6.34 20.79
C LEU A 116 3.70 -6.28 20.03
N GLU A 117 2.75 -7.17 20.35
CA GLU A 117 1.47 -7.26 19.65
C GLU A 117 0.53 -6.12 20.03
N ALA A 118 0.54 -5.70 21.30
CA ALA A 118 -0.20 -4.53 21.75
C ALA A 118 0.32 -3.25 21.08
N GLU A 119 1.65 -3.12 20.95
CA GLU A 119 2.25 -1.98 20.26
C GLU A 119 2.00 -2.03 18.75
N ARG A 120 2.02 -3.20 18.12
CA ARG A 120 1.66 -3.37 16.71
C ARG A 120 0.25 -2.84 16.42
N ARG A 121 -0.73 -3.15 17.28
CA ARG A 121 -2.10 -2.63 17.14
C ARG A 121 -2.17 -1.12 17.33
N ARG A 122 -1.48 -0.57 18.34
CA ARG A 122 -1.44 0.88 18.55
C ARG A 122 -0.81 1.61 17.36
N MET A 123 0.26 1.07 16.79
CA MET A 123 0.90 1.61 15.60
C MET A 123 -0.05 1.60 14.41
N ALA A 124 -0.75 0.49 14.19
CA ALA A 124 -1.77 0.37 13.16
C ALA A 124 -2.91 1.39 13.36
N ASP A 125 -3.42 1.55 14.58
CA ASP A 125 -4.49 2.53 14.86
C ASP A 125 -4.03 3.98 14.63
N LEU A 126 -2.78 4.31 14.98
CA LEU A 126 -2.20 5.63 14.71
C LEU A 126 -2.02 5.87 13.21
N PHE A 127 -1.57 4.85 12.48
CA PHE A 127 -1.40 4.91 11.03
C PHE A 127 -2.75 5.10 10.32
N ALA A 128 -3.76 4.30 10.66
CA ALA A 128 -5.11 4.42 10.12
C ALA A 128 -5.73 5.80 10.43
N ALA A 129 -5.53 6.33 11.63
CA ALA A 129 -6.00 7.66 11.99
C ALA A 129 -5.33 8.76 11.14
N ALA A 130 -4.04 8.64 10.86
CA ALA A 130 -3.31 9.56 9.99
C ALA A 130 -3.79 9.47 8.52
N MET A 131 -3.93 8.25 7.98
CA MET A 131 -4.50 8.01 6.65
C MET A 131 -5.89 8.62 6.51
N ASN A 132 -6.74 8.47 7.53
CA ASN A 132 -8.06 9.08 7.57
C ASN A 132 -8.03 10.61 7.65
N ALA A 133 -7.05 11.19 8.36
CA ALA A 133 -6.86 12.64 8.38
C ALA A 133 -6.43 13.19 7.01
N VAL A 134 -5.58 12.47 6.29
CA VAL A 134 -5.19 12.81 4.90
C VAL A 134 -6.37 12.64 3.95
N SER A 135 -7.11 11.54 4.04
CA SER A 135 -8.22 11.21 3.12
C SER A 135 -9.38 12.20 3.20
N VAL A 136 -9.57 12.87 4.35
CA VAL A 136 -10.53 13.98 4.50
C VAL A 136 -10.15 15.20 3.65
N LYS A 137 -8.85 15.43 3.43
CA LYS A 137 -8.34 16.61 2.70
C LYS A 137 -8.16 16.33 1.22
N SER A 138 -7.83 15.11 0.84
CA SER A 138 -7.57 14.73 -0.55
C SER A 138 -7.83 13.24 -0.75
N ARG A 139 -8.30 12.87 -1.94
CA ARG A 139 -8.46 11.47 -2.31
C ARG A 139 -7.09 10.85 -2.55
N VAL A 140 -6.63 10.03 -1.62
CA VAL A 140 -5.35 9.31 -1.71
C VAL A 140 -5.45 8.20 -2.76
N ILE A 141 -4.43 8.04 -3.59
CA ILE A 141 -4.35 6.98 -4.60
C ILE A 141 -3.17 6.07 -4.28
N ILE A 142 -3.47 4.80 -4.01
CA ILE A 142 -2.48 3.77 -3.66
C ILE A 142 -2.42 2.75 -4.80
N ALA A 143 -1.23 2.53 -5.36
CA ALA A 143 -1.03 1.54 -6.43
C ALA A 143 -0.06 0.43 -6.04
N LEU A 144 -0.50 -0.81 -6.29
CA LEU A 144 0.22 -2.04 -6.01
C LEU A 144 0.36 -2.84 -7.32
N ASP A 145 1.58 -3.04 -7.83
CA ASP A 145 1.79 -3.68 -9.14
C ASP A 145 1.73 -5.22 -9.09
N THR A 146 2.10 -5.81 -7.95
CA THR A 146 2.42 -7.24 -7.90
C THR A 146 1.86 -7.90 -6.64
N VAL A 147 0.64 -8.43 -6.75
CA VAL A 147 -0.04 -9.20 -5.68
C VAL A 147 0.04 -10.72 -5.94
N GLU A 148 0.49 -11.14 -7.13
CA GLU A 148 0.27 -12.49 -7.68
C GLU A 148 1.07 -13.64 -7.02
N ARG A 149 2.25 -13.41 -6.39
CA ARG A 149 2.98 -14.50 -5.66
C ARG A 149 2.96 -14.37 -4.14
N MET A 150 2.23 -13.41 -3.57
CA MET A 150 1.87 -13.54 -2.15
C MET A 150 1.15 -14.85 -1.86
N GLN A 151 0.56 -15.53 -2.87
CA GLN A 151 -0.03 -16.87 -2.73
C GLN A 151 0.91 -18.04 -3.08
N TYR A 152 1.95 -17.86 -3.89
CA TYR A 152 2.72 -19.00 -4.45
C TYR A 152 3.93 -19.40 -3.60
N GLU A 153 4.58 -18.48 -2.88
CA GLU A 153 5.67 -18.84 -1.95
C GLU A 153 5.15 -19.40 -0.62
N ILE A 154 3.88 -19.12 -0.29
CA ILE A 154 3.15 -19.74 0.82
C ILE A 154 3.08 -21.25 0.64
N ASP A 155 2.85 -21.76 -0.57
CA ASP A 155 2.30 -23.12 -0.68
C ASP A 155 3.34 -24.24 -0.79
N GLU A 156 4.53 -24.02 -1.37
CA GLU A 156 5.55 -25.08 -1.51
C GLU A 156 6.52 -25.14 -0.32
N VAL A 157 6.91 -23.98 0.22
CA VAL A 157 7.91 -23.89 1.30
C VAL A 157 7.23 -23.94 2.68
N GLN A 158 6.13 -23.21 2.91
CA GLN A 158 5.47 -23.23 4.24
C GLN A 158 4.74 -24.55 4.52
N LYS A 159 4.19 -25.23 3.49
CA LYS A 159 3.66 -26.61 3.67
C LYS A 159 4.74 -27.59 4.11
N ARG A 160 6.02 -27.35 3.77
CA ARG A 160 7.14 -28.21 4.14
C ARG A 160 7.80 -27.80 5.48
N THR A 161 7.66 -26.55 5.92
CA THR A 161 8.36 -26.02 7.10
C THR A 161 7.46 -25.61 8.27
N GLY A 162 6.14 -25.51 8.08
CA GLY A 162 5.18 -25.14 9.14
C GLY A 162 5.29 -23.70 9.64
N LEU A 163 5.98 -22.83 8.91
CA LEU A 163 6.18 -21.42 9.26
C LEU A 163 5.21 -20.56 8.44
N GLU A 164 4.19 -19.98 9.09
CA GLU A 164 3.40 -18.90 8.48
C GLU A 164 4.30 -17.68 8.26
N GLY A 165 4.65 -17.39 7.01
CA GLY A 165 5.54 -16.28 6.64
C GLY A 165 4.82 -14.94 6.46
N GLU A 166 5.58 -13.85 6.65
CA GLU A 166 5.18 -12.43 6.61
C GLU A 166 4.37 -12.00 5.36
N SER A 167 4.51 -12.70 4.24
CA SER A 167 3.81 -12.39 2.98
C SER A 167 2.28 -12.51 3.09
N THR A 168 1.76 -13.47 3.86
CA THR A 168 0.31 -13.59 4.16
C THR A 168 -0.19 -12.38 4.97
N THR A 169 0.70 -11.77 5.74
CA THR A 169 0.38 -10.69 6.68
C THR A 169 0.18 -9.35 5.98
N VAL A 170 0.89 -9.06 4.88
CA VAL A 170 0.79 -7.77 4.15
C VAL A 170 -0.57 -7.58 3.49
N ARG A 171 -1.11 -8.61 2.84
CA ARG A 171 -2.46 -8.54 2.24
C ARG A 171 -3.53 -8.29 3.29
N ALA A 172 -3.50 -9.07 4.37
CA ALA A 172 -4.46 -8.95 5.46
C ALA A 172 -4.34 -7.57 6.13
N TRP A 173 -3.11 -7.08 6.30
CA TRP A 173 -2.83 -5.75 6.82
C TRP A 173 -3.37 -4.65 5.89
N LEU A 174 -3.12 -4.70 4.59
CA LEU A 174 -3.62 -3.70 3.64
C LEU A 174 -5.16 -3.61 3.66
N LEU A 175 -5.84 -4.76 3.69
CA LEU A 175 -7.30 -4.80 3.77
C LEU A 175 -7.82 -4.29 5.12
N ASP A 176 -7.14 -4.61 6.22
CA ASP A 176 -7.49 -4.12 7.54
C ASP A 176 -7.28 -2.62 7.68
N GLN A 177 -6.17 -2.07 7.16
CA GLN A 177 -5.83 -0.66 7.32
C GLN A 177 -6.57 0.28 6.36
N LEU A 178 -6.80 -0.15 5.11
CA LEU A 178 -7.42 0.71 4.09
C LEU A 178 -8.95 0.71 4.13
N CYS A 179 -9.56 -0.28 4.79
CA CYS A 179 -11.01 -0.42 4.89
C CYS A 179 -11.58 -0.01 6.27
N ARG A 180 -10.75 0.55 7.17
CA ARG A 180 -11.12 1.00 8.52
C ARG A 180 -11.56 2.46 8.55
#